data_AF-A0A533VY97-F1
#
_entry.id   AF-A0A533VY97-F1
#
_cell.length_a   1.000
_cell.length_b   1.000
_cell.length_c   1.000
_cell.angle_alpha   90.00
_cell.angle_beta   90.00
_cell.angle_gamma   90.00
#
_symmetry.space_group_name_H-M   'P 1'
#
loop_
_entity.id
_entity.type
_entity.pdbx_description
1 polymer ?
#
loop_
_entity_poly.entity_id
_entity_poly.type
_entity_poly.pdbx_seq_one_letter_code
_entity_poly.pdbx_strand_id
1 'polypeptide(L)' 'MERPKKIIVVDASVVVKWFVEEEFTGQALSLIGNYEMRSIDLRSTQMMPFEVMNALRYNVEWGRPS' A
#
# COMPACT_ATOMS: atom_id res chain seq x y z
N MET A 1 15.14 22.76 -15.28
CA MET A 1 15.12 21.30 -15.46
C MET A 1 14.35 20.72 -14.29
N GLU A 2 13.19 20.10 -14.53
CA GLU A 2 12.51 19.33 -13.48
C GLU A 2 13.39 18.13 -13.11
N ARG A 3 13.56 17.88 -11.81
CA ARG A 3 14.23 16.67 -11.34
C ARG A 3 13.32 15.48 -11.67
N PRO A 4 13.86 14.33 -12.12
CA PRO A 4 13.03 13.15 -12.33
C PRO A 4 12.34 12.80 -11.00
N LYS A 5 11.01 12.67 -11.03
CA LYS A 5 10.26 12.19 -9.87
C LYS A 5 10.78 10.82 -9.46
N LYS A 6 11.02 10.63 -8.16
CA LYS A 6 11.41 9.34 -7.61
C LYS A 6 10.25 8.36 -7.81
N ILE A 7 10.49 7.32 -8.60
CA ILE A 7 9.51 6.24 -8.84
C ILE A 7 9.70 5.19 -7.76
N ILE A 8 8.62 4.81 -7.10
CA ILE A 8 8.58 3.71 -6.14
C ILE A 8 7.56 2.69 -6.65
N VAL A 9 8.00 1.44 -6.79
CA VAL A 9 7.12 0.33 -7.13
C VAL A 9 6.65 -0.32 -5.83
N VAL A 10 5.34 -0.39 -5.62
CA VAL A 10 4.74 -0.94 -4.40
C VAL A 10 4.14 -2.32 -4.66
N ASP A 11 4.28 -3.19 -3.67
CA ASP A 11 3.66 -4.51 -3.60
C ASP A 11 2.29 -4.43 -2.89
N ALA A 12 1.40 -5.39 -3.12
CA ALA A 12 0.08 -5.45 -2.51
C ALA A 12 0.13 -5.43 -0.97
N SER A 13 1.12 -6.07 -0.37
CA SER A 13 1.31 -6.09 1.08
C SER A 13 1.55 -4.71 1.71
N VAL A 14 2.06 -3.74 0.94
CA VAL A 14 2.21 -2.34 1.37
C VAL A 14 0.87 -1.60 1.27
N VAL A 15 0.11 -1.86 0.20
CA VAL A 15 -1.18 -1.22 -0.03
C VAL A 15 -2.24 -1.70 0.98
N VAL A 16 -2.19 -2.96 1.39
CA VAL A 16 -3.04 -3.52 2.45
C VAL A 16 -2.93 -2.71 3.76
N LYS A 17 -1.72 -2.25 4.09
CA LYS A 17 -1.43 -1.44 5.29
C LYS A 17 -2.04 -0.04 5.26
N TRP A 18 -2.59 0.40 4.12
CA TRP A 18 -3.38 1.62 4.03
C TRP A 18 -4.81 1.44 4.57
N PHE A 19 -5.28 0.19 4.65
CA PHE A 19 -6.64 -0.16 5.05
C PHE A 19 -6.71 -0.90 6.39
N VAL A 20 -5.61 -1.57 6.78
CA VAL A 20 -5.51 -2.36 8.02
C VAL A 20 -4.32 -1.88 8.83
N GLU A 21 -4.52 -1.67 10.14
CA GLU A 21 -3.44 -1.34 11.06
C GLU A 21 -2.66 -2.60 11.44
N GLU A 22 -1.37 -2.61 11.11
CA GLU A 22 -0.43 -3.69 11.39
C GLU A 22 1.00 -3.13 11.43
N GLU A 23 2.00 -4.01 11.56
CA GLU A 23 3.39 -3.60 11.51
C GLU A 23 3.68 -2.82 10.21
N PHE A 24 4.36 -1.68 10.33
CA PHE A 24 4.72 -0.76 9.24
C PHE A 24 3.58 0.07 8.62
N THR A 25 2.39 0.13 9.22
CA THR A 25 1.29 1.00 8.76
C THR A 25 1.73 2.46 8.64
N GLY A 26 2.49 3.00 9.60
CA GLY A 26 2.98 4.39 9.53
C GLY A 26 3.84 4.67 8.29
N GLN A 27 4.74 3.75 7.93
CA GLN A 27 5.58 3.84 6.73
C GLN A 27 4.73 3.74 5.46
N ALA A 28 3.75 2.84 5.42
CA ALA A 28 2.85 2.69 4.28
C ALA A 28 2.00 3.95 4.07
N LEU A 29 1.44 4.51 5.14
CA LEU A 29 0.67 5.76 5.09
C LEU A 29 1.54 6.96 4.67
N SER A 30 2.81 6.99 5.09
CA SER A 30 3.76 8.02 4.61
C SER A 30 4.01 7.91 3.10
N LEU A 31 4.05 6.70 2.53
CA LEU A 31 4.21 6.52 1.07
C LEU A 31 3.03 7.08 0.29
N ILE A 32 1.78 6.76 0.67
CA ILE A 32 0.61 7.29 -0.03
C ILE A 32 0.49 8.81 0.15
N GLY A 33 0.80 9.35 1.33
CA GLY A 33 0.84 10.80 1.55
C GLY A 33 1.88 11.51 0.67
N ASN A 34 3.07 10.91 0.48
CA ASN A 34 4.08 11.44 -0.43
C ASN A 34 3.61 11.42 -1.90
N TYR A 35 2.86 10.39 -2.30
CA TYR A 35 2.25 10.32 -3.62
C TYR A 35 1.18 11.40 -3.82
N GLU A 36 0.31 11.60 -2.84
CA GLU A 36 -0.71 12.66 -2.86
C GLU A 36 -0.07 14.06 -2.96
N MET A 37 1.03 14.29 -2.24
CA MET A 37 1.84 15.52 -2.35
C MET A 37 2.64 15.63 -3.65
N ARG A 38 2.55 14.63 -4.55
CA ARG A 38 3.29 14.55 -5.81
C ARG A 38 4.82 14.56 -5.64
N SER A 39 5.34 14.23 -4.45
CA SER A 39 6.79 14.17 -4.16
C SER A 39 7.44 12.89 -4.71
N ILE A 40 6.65 11.85 -4.93
CA ILE A 40 7.03 10.59 -5.57
C ILE A 40 5.99 10.18 -6.63
N ASP A 41 6.33 9.21 -7.47
CA ASP A 41 5.40 8.51 -8.35
C ASP A 41 5.28 7.05 -7.87
N LEU A 42 4.05 6.58 -7.62
CA LEU A 42 3.80 5.20 -7.20
C LEU A 42 3.37 4.38 -8.41
N ARG A 43 4.01 3.22 -8.58
CA ARG A 43 3.65 2.24 -9.61
C ARG A 43 3.42 0.88 -8.99
N SER A 44 2.66 0.05 -9.69
CA SER A 44 2.53 -1.36 -9.35
C SER A 44 2.19 -2.20 -10.57
N THR A 45 2.04 -3.50 -10.38
CA THR A 45 1.54 -4.43 -11.38
C THR A 45 0.05 -4.19 -11.63
N GLN A 46 -0.46 -4.65 -12.78
CA GLN A 46 -1.89 -4.61 -13.08
C GLN A 46 -2.71 -5.55 -12.16
N MET A 47 -2.06 -6.48 -11.47
CA MET A 47 -2.68 -7.43 -10.54
C MET A 47 -2.96 -6.84 -9.16
N MET A 48 -2.40 -5.67 -8.85
CA MET A 48 -2.48 -5.01 -7.55
C MET A 48 -3.90 -4.98 -6.94
N PRO A 49 -4.98 -4.60 -7.66
CA PRO A 49 -6.32 -4.61 -7.07
C PRO A 49 -6.77 -6.00 -6.61
N PHE A 50 -6.46 -7.05 -7.38
CA PHE A 50 -6.85 -8.42 -7.06
C PHE A 50 -6.11 -8.95 -5.83
N GLU A 51 -4.81 -8.69 -5.74
CA GLU A 51 -3.97 -9.13 -4.62
C GLU A 51 -4.36 -8.43 -3.32
N VAL A 52 -4.63 -7.12 -3.37
CA VAL A 52 -5.11 -6.35 -2.21
C VAL A 52 -6.46 -6.85 -1.75
N MET A 53 -7.42 -7.03 -2.66
CA MET A 53 -8.74 -7.56 -2.30
C MET A 53 -8.63 -8.96 -1.68
N ASN A 54 -7.78 -9.82 -2.23
CA ASN A 54 -7.55 -11.16 -1.72
C ASN A 54 -6.95 -11.12 -0.30
N ALA A 55 -5.92 -10.29 -0.09
CA ALA A 55 -5.29 -10.14 1.23
C ALA A 55 -6.24 -9.55 2.27
N LEU A 56 -7.05 -8.54 1.91
CA LEU A 56 -8.05 -7.98 2.82
C LEU A 56 -9.11 -9.02 3.21
N ARG A 57 -9.56 -9.85 2.27
CA ARG A 57 -10.52 -10.93 2.56
C ARG A 57 -9.98 -11.93 3.58
N TYR A 58 -8.71 -12.34 3.46
CA TYR A 58 -8.10 -13.32 4.37
C TYR A 58 -7.61 -12.72 5.68
N ASN A 59 -7.24 -11.43 5.71
CA ASN A 59 -6.91 -10.75 6.97
C ASN A 59 -8.10 -10.66 7.94
N VAL A 60 -9.34 -10.69 7.44
CA VAL A 60 -10.56 -10.74 8.29
C VAL A 60 -10.71 -12.11 9.00
N GLU A 61 -10.00 -13.16 8.60
CA GLU A 61 -10.03 -14.45 9.33
C GLU A 61 -9.24 -14.44 10.66
N TRP A 62 -8.50 -13.36 10.97
CA TRP A 62 -7.94 -13.11 12.31
C TRP A 62 -8.97 -12.52 13.30
N GLY A 63 -10.25 -12.79 13.06
CA GLY A 63 -11.40 -12.38 13.89
C GLY A 63 -12.21 -13.57 14.43
N ARG A 64 -11.63 -14.76 14.57
CA ARG A 64 -12.27 -15.81 15.39
C ARG A 64 -12.20 -15.37 16.85
N PRO A 65 -13.33 -15.22 17.57
CA PRO A 65 -13.28 -15.09 19.01
C PRO A 65 -12.67 -16.37 19.58
N SER A 66 -11.59 -16.22 20.34
CA SER A 66 -11.14 -17.19 21.33
C SER A 66 -12.20 -17.39 22.40
#